data_AF-A0A4S4F2D9-F1
#
_entry.id   AF-A0A4S4F2D9-F1
#
_cell.length_a   1.000
_cell.length_b   1.000
_cell.length_c   1.000
_cell.angle_alpha   90.00
_cell.angle_beta   90.00
_cell.angle_gamma   90.00
#
_symmetry.space_group_name_H-M   'P 1'
#
loop_
_entity.id
_entity.type
_entity.pdbx_description
1 polymer ?
#
loop_
_entity_poly.entity_id
_entity_poly.type
_entity_poly.pdbx_seq_one_letter_code
_entity_poly.pdbx_strand_id
1 'polypeptide(L)'
;MQELKQYPTLRVEVANAACESLDRMKEESKKASLQLVEMEYSYLTVDFFRKLPQDIDKGGNPTHSIFDRYNEAYLRRIGTTVLSYVNMVCGSLRHSIPKSVVYCQVREAKRSLLDHFFTDLGKKEAKQLGSLLDEDPTIMQRRINLAKRLELYRSAQSEIDAVAWSK
;
A
#
# COMPACT_ATOMS: atom_id res chain seq x y z
N MET A 1 2.14 -2.17 18.22
CA MET A 1 3.50 -1.57 18.34
C MET A 1 3.98 -1.42 19.79
N GLN A 2 3.10 -1.39 20.81
CA GLN A 2 3.51 -1.17 22.20
C GLN A 2 4.33 -2.34 22.77
N GLU A 3 3.99 -3.57 22.39
CA GLU A 3 4.72 -4.79 22.76
C GLU A 3 6.11 -4.87 22.08
N LEU A 4 6.20 -4.45 20.81
CA LEU A 4 7.48 -4.35 20.08
C LEU A 4 8.41 -3.24 20.62
N LYS A 5 7.94 -2.34 21.50
CA LYS A 5 8.82 -1.34 22.12
C LYS A 5 9.85 -2.00 23.04
N GLN A 6 9.53 -3.16 23.59
CA GLN A 6 10.43 -3.90 24.47
C GLN A 6 11.61 -4.51 23.69
N TYR A 7 11.42 -4.81 22.41
CA TYR A 7 12.38 -5.52 21.56
C TYR A 7 12.77 -4.67 20.32
N PRO A 8 13.71 -3.71 20.46
CA PRO A 8 14.07 -2.80 19.39
C PRO A 8 14.54 -3.50 18.11
N THR A 9 15.33 -4.57 18.25
CA THR A 9 15.87 -5.34 17.13
C THR A 9 14.76 -6.04 16.35
N LEU A 10 13.87 -6.77 17.03
CA LEU A 10 12.70 -7.40 16.39
C LEU A 10 11.80 -6.36 15.72
N ARG A 11 11.59 -5.19 16.33
CA ARG A 11 10.80 -4.11 15.73
C ARG A 11 11.38 -3.64 14.40
N VAL A 12 12.69 -3.47 14.32
CA VAL A 12 13.39 -3.11 13.08
C VAL A 12 13.23 -4.22 12.05
N GLU A 13 13.41 -5.49 12.44
CA GLU A 13 13.28 -6.62 11.53
C GLU A 13 11.86 -6.74 10.95
N VAL A 14 10.82 -6.57 11.78
CA VAL A 14 9.42 -6.56 11.33
C VAL A 14 9.14 -5.39 10.38
N ALA A 15 9.70 -4.21 10.66
CA ALA A 15 9.57 -3.06 9.77
C ALA A 15 10.26 -3.30 8.42
N ASN A 16 11.46 -3.88 8.44
CA ASN A 16 12.19 -4.25 7.23
C ASN A 16 11.41 -5.29 6.41
N ALA A 17 10.88 -6.33 7.06
CA ALA A 17 10.05 -7.34 6.39
C ALA A 17 8.79 -6.73 5.75
N ALA A 18 8.16 -5.76 6.41
CA ALA A 18 7.01 -5.04 5.86
C ALA A 18 7.39 -4.21 4.61
N CYS A 19 8.51 -3.48 4.66
CA CYS A 19 9.04 -2.73 3.51
C CYS A 19 9.39 -3.67 2.35
N GLU A 20 10.09 -4.76 2.63
CA GLU A 20 10.50 -5.73 1.63
C GLU A 20 9.29 -6.39 0.96
N SER A 21 8.25 -6.74 1.72
CA SER A 21 7.01 -7.30 1.16
C SER A 21 6.36 -6.33 0.17
N LEU A 22 6.34 -5.02 0.47
CA LEU A 22 5.83 -4.00 -0.44
C LEU A 22 6.69 -3.84 -1.70
N ASP A 23 8.01 -3.90 -1.56
CA ASP A 23 8.95 -3.76 -2.67
C ASP A 23 8.88 -4.96 -3.63
N ARG A 24 8.71 -6.18 -3.12
CA ARG A 24 8.53 -7.38 -3.95
C ARG A 24 7.32 -7.26 -4.88
N MET A 25 6.23 -6.66 -4.41
CA MET A 25 4.99 -6.51 -5.20
C MET A 25 5.00 -5.29 -6.14
N LYS A 26 6.03 -4.45 -6.09
CA LYS A 26 6.10 -3.19 -6.84
C LYS A 26 6.10 -3.40 -8.35
N GLU A 27 6.86 -4.38 -8.84
CA GLU A 27 6.99 -4.62 -10.28
C GLU A 27 5.69 -5.19 -10.87
N GLU A 28 5.01 -6.07 -10.14
CA GLU A 28 3.71 -6.61 -10.56
C GLU A 28 2.63 -5.53 -10.58
N SER A 29 2.58 -4.71 -9.53
CA SER A 29 1.71 -3.52 -9.47
C SER A 29 1.93 -2.55 -10.63
N LYS A 30 3.19 -2.32 -11.00
CA LYS A 30 3.57 -1.49 -12.16
C LYS A 30 3.09 -2.11 -13.46
N LYS A 31 3.31 -3.41 -13.68
CA LYS A 31 2.84 -4.14 -14.87
C LYS A 31 1.32 -4.06 -15.01
N ALA A 32 0.59 -4.33 -13.94
CA ALA A 32 -0.87 -4.23 -13.93
C ALA A 32 -1.36 -2.80 -14.25
N SER A 33 -0.69 -1.78 -13.70
CA SER A 33 -1.01 -0.38 -13.99
C SER A 33 -0.75 0.01 -15.44
N LEU A 34 0.34 -0.50 -16.05
CA LEU A 34 0.64 -0.28 -17.46
C LEU A 34 -0.39 -0.98 -18.36
N GLN A 35 -0.80 -2.21 -18.01
CA GLN A 35 -1.85 -2.92 -18.74
C GLN A 35 -3.18 -2.17 -18.76
N LEU A 36 -3.56 -1.49 -17.67
CA LEU A 36 -4.74 -0.62 -17.66
C LEU A 36 -4.67 0.48 -18.73
N VAL A 37 -3.49 1.09 -18.91
CA VAL A 37 -3.28 2.11 -19.94
C VAL A 37 -3.26 1.50 -21.34
N GLU A 38 -2.61 0.36 -21.49
CA GLU A 38 -2.53 -0.36 -22.76
C GLU A 38 -3.92 -0.81 -23.27
N MET A 39 -4.82 -1.20 -22.37
CA MET A 39 -6.20 -1.53 -22.72
C MET A 39 -6.94 -0.32 -23.32
N GLU A 40 -6.80 0.85 -22.72
CA GLU A 40 -7.43 2.10 -23.22
C GLU A 40 -6.78 2.59 -24.54
N TYR A 41 -5.51 2.27 -24.75
CA TYR A 41 -4.81 2.52 -26.01
C TYR A 41 -5.25 1.57 -27.13
N SER A 42 -5.46 0.29 -26.80
CA SER A 42 -5.73 -0.77 -27.77
C SER A 42 -7.15 -0.74 -28.34
N TYR A 43 -8.11 -0.18 -27.60
CA TYR A 43 -9.50 -0.15 -28.03
C TYR A 43 -10.19 1.17 -27.68
N LEU A 44 -10.91 1.73 -28.66
CA LEU A 44 -11.71 2.93 -28.46
C LEU A 44 -13.04 2.59 -27.79
N THR A 45 -13.39 3.30 -26.72
CA THR A 45 -14.70 3.14 -26.06
C THR A 45 -15.82 3.64 -26.97
N VAL A 46 -16.45 2.71 -27.70
CA VAL A 46 -17.48 3.02 -28.71
C VAL A 46 -18.69 3.75 -28.13
N ASP A 47 -19.06 3.45 -26.89
CA ASP A 47 -20.20 4.08 -26.22
C ASP A 47 -20.02 5.59 -26.00
N PHE A 48 -18.78 6.08 -25.93
CA PHE A 48 -18.50 7.51 -25.93
C PHE A 48 -18.97 8.15 -27.23
N PHE A 49 -18.60 7.56 -28.37
CA PHE A 49 -18.89 8.10 -29.69
C PHE A 49 -20.37 7.98 -30.07
N ARG A 50 -21.06 6.95 -29.57
CA ARG A 50 -22.53 6.80 -29.75
C ARG A 50 -23.33 7.92 -29.08
N LYS A 51 -22.79 8.53 -28.01
CA LYS A 51 -23.43 9.60 -27.25
C LYS A 51 -23.08 11.00 -27.75
N LEU A 52 -22.14 11.12 -28.69
CA LEU A 52 -21.85 12.40 -29.31
C LEU A 52 -23.10 12.88 -30.06
N PRO A 53 -23.40 14.19 -30.00
CA PRO A 53 -24.43 14.77 -30.84
C PRO A 53 -24.12 14.41 -32.29
N GLN A 54 -25.01 13.63 -32.91
CA GLN A 54 -25.04 13.51 -34.36
C GLN A 54 -25.61 14.82 -34.90
N ASP A 55 -24.82 15.89 -34.86
CA ASP A 55 -25.12 17.04 -35.71
C ASP A 55 -24.89 16.54 -37.14
N ILE A 56 -25.96 16.01 -37.72
CA ILE A 56 -26.08 15.72 -39.13
C ILE A 56 -26.13 17.09 -39.81
N ASP A 57 -24.97 17.74 -39.92
CA ASP A 57 -24.72 18.58 -41.08
C ASP A 57 -24.66 17.58 -42.24
N LYS A 58 -25.83 17.36 -42.85
CA LYS A 58 -25.95 16.70 -44.14
C LYS A 58 -24.89 17.36 -45.01
N GLY A 59 -23.90 16.56 -45.42
CA GLY A 59 -22.67 17.03 -46.05
C GLY A 59 -22.94 18.22 -46.95
N GLY A 60 -22.19 19.30 -46.72
CA GLY A 60 -22.26 20.52 -47.52
C GLY A 60 -22.27 20.18 -49.00
N ASN A 61 -22.95 21.04 -49.78
CA ASN A 61 -23.29 20.85 -51.19
C ASN A 61 -22.22 20.04 -51.94
N PRO A 62 -22.53 18.90 -52.58
CA PRO A 62 -21.55 17.98 -53.17
C PRO A 62 -20.61 18.63 -54.21
N THR A 63 -20.91 19.85 -54.63
CA THR A 63 -20.11 20.74 -55.47
C THR A 63 -18.92 21.43 -54.77
N HIS A 64 -18.87 21.46 -53.44
CA HIS A 64 -17.73 22.02 -52.69
C HIS A 64 -16.51 21.10 -52.76
N SER A 65 -15.31 21.71 -52.90
CA SER A 65 -14.05 21.00 -52.90
C SER A 65 -13.89 20.19 -51.60
N ILE A 66 -13.15 19.08 -51.66
CA ILE A 66 -12.83 18.29 -50.47
C ILE A 66 -12.22 19.18 -49.36
N PHE A 67 -11.43 20.20 -49.74
CA PHE A 67 -10.86 21.18 -48.83
C PHE A 67 -11.91 22.09 -48.17
N ASP A 68 -12.95 22.52 -48.90
CA ASP A 68 -14.06 23.30 -48.32
C ASP A 68 -14.95 22.47 -47.38
N ARG A 69 -15.00 21.14 -47.57
CA ARG A 69 -15.71 20.22 -46.65
C ARG A 69 -14.99 20.05 -45.32
N TYR A 70 -13.65 20.14 -45.31
CA TYR A 70 -12.82 20.14 -44.10
C TYR A 70 -12.56 21.58 -43.63
N ASN A 71 -13.64 22.35 -43.45
CA ASN A 71 -13.56 23.71 -42.95
C ASN A 71 -12.95 23.74 -41.53
N GLU A 72 -12.36 24.87 -41.12
CA GLU A 72 -11.73 25.07 -39.81
C GLU A 72 -12.65 24.65 -38.65
N ALA A 73 -13.96 24.87 -38.79
CA ALA A 73 -14.98 24.44 -37.85
C ALA A 73 -15.03 22.91 -37.65
N TYR A 74 -14.86 22.13 -38.72
CA TYR A 74 -14.83 20.66 -38.67
C TYR A 74 -13.55 20.16 -37.97
N LEU A 75 -12.39 20.73 -38.30
CA LEU A 75 -11.13 20.42 -37.62
C LEU A 75 -11.20 20.76 -36.12
N ARG A 76 -11.81 21.90 -35.79
CA ARG A 76 -12.05 22.31 -34.40
C ARG A 76 -12.97 21.33 -33.68
N ARG A 77 -14.02 20.81 -34.33
CA ARG A 77 -14.94 19.81 -33.76
C ARG A 77 -14.26 18.45 -33.54
N ILE A 78 -13.37 18.03 -34.45
CA ILE A 78 -12.52 16.85 -34.20
C ILE A 78 -11.67 17.10 -32.96
N GLY A 79 -11.01 18.26 -32.88
CA GLY A 79 -10.18 18.62 -31.74
C GLY A 79 -10.94 18.58 -30.41
N THR A 80 -12.15 19.14 -30.34
CA THR A 80 -12.97 19.09 -29.13
C THR A 80 -13.44 17.68 -28.79
N THR A 81 -13.75 16.87 -29.80
CA THR A 81 -14.17 15.46 -29.62
C THR A 81 -13.02 14.61 -29.07
N VAL A 82 -11.83 14.71 -29.67
CA VAL A 82 -10.63 14.01 -29.21
C VAL A 82 -10.27 14.42 -27.79
N LEU A 83 -10.29 15.72 -27.48
CA LEU A 83 -10.05 16.23 -26.13
C LEU A 83 -11.06 15.67 -25.12
N SER A 84 -12.33 15.62 -25.48
CA SER A 84 -13.39 15.08 -24.62
C SER A 84 -13.20 13.57 -24.37
N TYR A 85 -12.78 12.81 -25.39
CA TYR A 85 -12.47 11.39 -25.26
C TYR A 85 -11.27 11.16 -24.33
N VAL A 86 -10.17 11.90 -24.53
CA VAL A 86 -8.99 11.84 -23.67
C VAL A 86 -9.34 12.15 -22.23
N ASN A 87 -10.16 13.19 -21.99
CA ASN A 87 -10.61 13.52 -20.63
C ASN A 87 -11.44 12.40 -20.00
N MET A 88 -12.30 11.73 -20.77
CA MET A 88 -13.06 10.57 -20.27
C MET A 88 -12.13 9.41 -19.88
N VAL A 89 -11.18 9.05 -20.75
CA VAL A 89 -10.20 7.98 -20.47
C VAL A 89 -9.35 8.33 -19.24
N CYS A 90 -8.84 9.56 -19.15
CA CYS A 90 -8.12 10.05 -17.97
C CYS A 90 -8.99 9.97 -16.71
N GLY A 91 -10.29 10.25 -16.81
CA GLY A 91 -11.26 10.07 -15.73
C GLY A 91 -11.37 8.62 -15.26
N SER A 92 -11.43 7.66 -16.19
CA SER A 92 -11.42 6.22 -15.88
C SER A 92 -10.12 5.79 -15.19
N LEU A 93 -8.97 6.13 -15.80
CA LEU A 93 -7.64 5.77 -15.30
C LEU A 93 -7.35 6.36 -13.93
N ARG A 94 -7.83 7.58 -13.64
CA ARG A 94 -7.73 8.21 -12.31
C ARG A 94 -8.34 7.35 -11.21
N HIS A 95 -9.33 6.51 -11.52
CA HIS A 95 -9.95 5.61 -10.55
C HIS A 95 -9.39 4.19 -10.61
N SER A 96 -9.04 3.67 -11.78
CA SER A 96 -8.58 2.28 -11.92
C SER A 96 -7.13 2.09 -11.49
N ILE A 97 -6.23 3.05 -11.78
CA ILE A 97 -4.80 2.94 -11.44
C ILE A 97 -4.59 2.84 -9.93
N PRO A 98 -5.12 3.74 -9.07
CA PRO A 98 -4.94 3.62 -7.63
C PRO A 98 -5.53 2.31 -7.07
N LYS A 99 -6.65 1.83 -7.61
CA LYS A 99 -7.25 0.55 -7.22
C LYS A 99 -6.33 -0.62 -7.55
N SER A 100 -5.72 -0.63 -8.74
CA SER A 100 -4.73 -1.62 -9.15
C SER A 100 -3.53 -1.63 -8.22
N VAL A 101 -2.97 -0.46 -7.91
CA VAL A 101 -1.82 -0.33 -6.98
C VAL A 101 -2.16 -0.87 -5.59
N VAL A 102 -3.32 -0.50 -5.04
CA VAL A 102 -3.76 -1.01 -3.72
C VAL A 102 -3.99 -2.53 -3.76
N TYR A 103 -4.61 -3.03 -4.82
CA TYR A 103 -4.91 -4.45 -4.96
C TYR A 103 -3.65 -5.29 -5.14
N CYS A 104 -2.82 -4.97 -6.13
CA CYS A 104 -1.65 -5.77 -6.50
C CYS A 104 -0.47 -5.54 -5.56
N GLN A 105 -0.31 -4.35 -4.98
CA GLN A 105 0.82 -4.06 -4.09
C GLN A 105 0.45 -4.18 -2.63
N VAL A 106 -0.46 -3.33 -2.14
CA VAL A 106 -0.70 -3.20 -0.69
C VAL A 106 -1.39 -4.44 -0.12
N ARG A 107 -2.44 -4.91 -0.78
CA ARG A 107 -3.22 -6.05 -0.33
C ARG A 107 -2.44 -7.35 -0.42
N GLU A 108 -1.77 -7.60 -1.54
CA GLU A 108 -0.95 -8.82 -1.69
C GLU A 108 0.28 -8.79 -0.76
N ALA A 109 0.99 -7.67 -0.62
CA ALA A 109 2.11 -7.56 0.32
C ALA A 109 1.67 -7.84 1.77
N LYS A 110 0.49 -7.35 2.18
CA LYS A 110 -0.08 -7.65 3.49
C LYS A 110 -0.39 -9.15 3.65
N ARG A 111 -0.94 -9.78 2.61
CA ARG A 111 -1.33 -11.19 2.62
C ARG A 111 -0.12 -12.10 2.74
N SER A 112 0.96 -11.80 2.03
CA SER A 112 2.17 -12.61 1.99
C SER A 112 3.19 -12.30 3.09
N LEU A 113 3.05 -11.17 3.80
CA LEU A 113 4.05 -10.68 4.76
C LEU A 113 4.40 -11.73 5.82
N LEU A 114 3.40 -12.26 6.52
CA LEU A 114 3.63 -13.16 7.64
C LEU A 114 4.21 -14.50 7.18
N ASP A 115 3.75 -15.03 6.05
CA ASP A 115 4.26 -16.29 5.50
C ASP A 115 5.76 -16.22 5.20
N HIS A 116 6.20 -15.13 4.57
CA HIS A 116 7.62 -14.91 4.28
C HIS A 116 8.41 -14.63 5.57
N PHE A 117 7.87 -13.77 6.44
CA PHE A 117 8.53 -13.43 7.69
C PHE A 117 8.76 -14.66 8.57
N PHE A 118 7.76 -15.53 8.72
CA PHE A 118 7.90 -16.78 9.47
C PHE A 118 8.86 -17.77 8.79
N THR A 119 8.83 -17.85 7.47
CA THR A 119 9.78 -18.67 6.71
C THR A 119 11.22 -18.21 6.94
N ASP A 120 11.46 -16.90 6.99
CA ASP A 120 12.79 -16.35 7.24
C ASP A 120 13.21 -16.45 8.70
N LEU A 121 12.30 -16.29 9.65
CA LEU A 121 12.55 -16.59 11.07
C LEU A 121 12.90 -18.06 11.29
N GLY A 122 12.23 -18.98 10.60
CA GLY A 122 12.49 -20.42 10.71
C GLY A 122 13.89 -20.84 10.25
N LYS A 123 14.57 -20.02 9.45
CA LYS A 123 15.96 -20.25 9.00
C LYS A 123 17.00 -19.71 10.00
N LYS A 124 16.61 -18.89 10.98
CA LYS A 124 17.53 -18.26 11.91
C LYS A 124 17.95 -19.24 13.01
N GLU A 125 19.22 -19.18 13.39
CA GLU A 125 19.75 -19.96 14.50
C GLU A 125 19.26 -19.43 15.86
N ALA A 126 19.31 -20.28 16.90
CA ALA A 126 18.90 -19.91 18.25
C ALA A 126 19.58 -18.62 18.78
N LYS A 127 20.86 -18.41 18.44
CA LYS A 127 21.60 -17.20 18.83
C LYS A 127 21.05 -15.94 18.15
N GLN A 128 20.71 -16.04 16.87
CA GLN A 128 20.13 -14.93 16.10
C GLN A 128 18.72 -14.61 16.60
N LEU A 129 17.91 -15.64 16.88
CA LEU A 129 16.59 -15.46 17.50
C LEU A 129 16.71 -14.81 18.89
N GLY A 130 17.70 -15.19 19.69
CA GLY A 130 18.02 -14.54 20.96
C GLY A 130 18.26 -13.05 20.80
N SER A 131 19.09 -12.64 19.83
CA SER A 131 19.40 -11.22 19.60
C SER A 131 18.20 -10.38 19.15
N LEU A 132 17.19 -10.99 18.51
CA LEU A 132 15.95 -10.30 18.17
C LEU A 132 15.13 -9.96 19.42
N LEU A 133 15.26 -10.78 20.46
CA LEU A 133 14.56 -10.65 21.74
C LEU A 133 15.36 -9.88 22.79
N ASP A 134 16.49 -9.27 22.41
CA ASP A 134 17.23 -8.39 23.30
C ASP A 134 16.36 -7.19 23.70
N GLU A 135 16.15 -7.06 25.00
CA GLU A 135 15.32 -6.01 25.55
C GLU A 135 16.03 -4.66 25.53
N ASP A 136 15.26 -3.58 25.42
CA ASP A 136 15.78 -2.24 25.63
C ASP A 136 16.47 -2.13 27.02
N PRO A 137 17.76 -1.69 27.09
CA PRO A 137 18.52 -1.63 28.34
C PRO A 137 17.83 -0.79 29.43
N THR A 138 17.09 0.25 29.05
CA THR A 138 16.38 1.13 30.00
C THR A 138 15.18 0.42 30.62
N ILE A 139 14.46 -0.38 29.82
CA ILE A 139 13.33 -1.21 30.28
C ILE A 139 13.87 -2.34 31.16
N MET A 140 14.95 -3.00 30.74
CA MET A 140 15.60 -4.04 31.52
C MET A 140 16.06 -3.51 32.89
N GLN A 141 16.74 -2.36 32.92
CA GLN A 141 17.21 -1.76 34.17
C GLN A 141 16.05 -1.37 35.09
N ARG A 142 14.98 -0.80 34.53
CA ARG A 142 13.77 -0.47 35.29
C ARG A 142 13.14 -1.72 35.89
N ARG A 143 13.05 -2.82 35.13
CA ARG A 143 12.55 -4.12 35.62
C ARG A 143 13.40 -4.66 36.75
N ILE A 144 14.73 -4.62 36.63
CA ILE A 144 15.66 -5.07 37.67
C ILE A 144 15.49 -4.26 38.96
N ASN A 145 15.38 -2.93 38.85
CA ASN A 145 15.18 -2.07 40.02
C ASN A 145 13.85 -2.33 40.74
N LEU A 146 12.77 -2.56 39.98
CA LEU A 146 11.46 -2.90 40.54
C LEU A 146 11.48 -4.29 41.20
N ALA A 147 12.15 -5.27 40.60
CA ALA A 147 12.30 -6.61 41.16
C ALA A 147 13.04 -6.57 42.51
N LYS A 148 14.15 -5.82 42.60
CA LYS A 148 14.87 -5.60 43.86
C LYS A 148 13.98 -4.95 44.92
N ARG A 149 13.23 -3.92 44.55
CA ARG A 149 12.31 -3.24 45.48
C ARG A 149 11.19 -4.17 45.97
N LEU A 150 10.68 -5.03 45.09
CA LEU A 150 9.67 -6.03 45.43
C LEU A 150 10.21 -7.07 46.41
N GLU A 151 11.44 -7.53 46.22
CA GLU A 151 12.10 -8.46 47.13
C GLU A 151 12.27 -7.87 48.54
N LEU A 152 12.68 -6.60 48.63
CA LEU A 152 12.74 -5.87 49.90
C LEU A 152 11.37 -5.77 50.58
N TYR A 153 10.31 -5.49 49.82
CA TYR A 153 8.95 -5.44 50.38
C TYR A 153 8.46 -6.82 50.85
N ARG A 154 8.81 -7.90 50.15
CA ARG A 154 8.50 -9.27 50.59
C ARG A 154 9.23 -9.65 51.88
N SER A 155 10.50 -9.26 52.02
CA SER A 155 11.25 -9.46 53.27
C SER A 155 10.59 -8.71 54.42
N ALA A 156 10.30 -7.42 54.23
CA ALA A 156 9.64 -6.60 55.24
C ALA A 156 8.26 -7.15 55.64
N GLN A 157 7.49 -7.65 54.68
CA GLN A 157 6.22 -8.31 54.95
C GLN A 157 6.41 -9.58 55.79
N SER A 158 7.38 -10.43 55.44
CA SER A 158 7.69 -11.64 56.20
C SER A 158 8.12 -11.35 57.64
N GLU A 159 8.85 -10.26 57.88
CA GLU A 159 9.24 -9.80 59.21
C GLU A 159 8.03 -9.32 60.02
N ILE A 160 7.13 -8.55 59.40
CA ILE A 160 5.88 -8.11 60.04
C ILE A 160 5.02 -9.31 60.43
N ASP A 161 4.87 -10.28 59.53
CA ASP A 161 4.08 -11.49 59.78
C ASP A 161 4.69 -12.31 60.93
N ALA A 162 6.02 -12.46 60.98
CA ALA A 162 6.70 -13.19 62.05
C ALA A 162 6.42 -12.60 63.45
N VAL A 163 6.38 -11.26 63.57
CA VAL A 163 6.06 -10.57 64.84
C VAL A 163 4.56 -10.65 65.16
N ALA A 164 3.69 -10.59 64.15
CA ALA A 164 2.24 -10.68 64.35
C ALA A 164 1.81 -12.06 64.90
N TRP A 165 2.48 -13.14 64.50
CA TRP A 165 2.20 -14.50 64.93
C TRP A 165 3.01 -14.97 66.15
N SER A 166 3.88 -14.14 66.72
CA SER A 166 4.64 -14.45 67.94
C SER A 166 3.95 -14.01 69.24
N LYS A 167 2.64 -13.69 69.18
CA LYS A 167 1.77 -13.42 70.33
C LYS A 167 0.72 -14.51 70.45
#